data_AF-U5ER74-F1
#
_entry.id   AF-U5ER74-F1
#
_cell.length_a   1.000
_cell.length_b   1.000
_cell.length_c   1.000
_cell.angle_alpha   90.00
_cell.angle_beta   90.00
_cell.angle_gamma   90.00
#
_symmetry.space_group_name_H-M   'P 1'
#
loop_
_entity.id
_entity.type
_entity.pdbx_description
1 polymer ?
#
loop_
_entity_poly.entity_id
_entity_poly.type
_entity_poly.pdbx_seq_one_letter_code
_entity_poly.pdbx_strand_id
1 'polypeptide(L)'
;MDSPCESESSLDGGVMLPPSPVSREQLQKRIESLTQQNKVLKVELETYKIRVKVLQEENRSLRHASVIIQAKAEQEEEYISNTLLKKIQALKKEKETLAHHYEREEECLTNDLSRKLDQLRQEKCKLELTLEQEQECLVNKLMRKIEKLEAETLAKQTNLEQLRREMVELENTLEQEQEALVNKLWKRMDKLEAEKRSLQIKLDQPVSDPTSPKEINQHRSENGNNDTASQLVAHIQNLRSEVDKLRIKLAAAEKENQDKSQQFAQEEKCIREENLRLQRKLQLEVERREALSRHLSESESSLEMEEERLFNENISTNTFNTSSRPLSPTTQRCYACGQLLTRRTSERFIKPAIPSGLNTSAPNMHLQQRDNQTSSSSGGAHICNIGGGTGTGGSSNSSLSSSSNISISFSGNSSFQAPASPMDTSMCKD
;
A
#
# COMPACT_ATOMS: atom_id res chain seq x y z
N MET A 1 -53.34 77.43 13.32
CA MET A 1 -54.04 77.35 14.62
C MET A 1 -54.29 78.76 15.06
N ASP A 2 -55.30 79.34 14.43
CA ASP A 2 -55.79 80.68 14.61
C ASP A 2 -56.71 80.73 15.84
N SER A 3 -56.63 81.80 16.61
CA SER A 3 -57.59 82.13 17.67
C SER A 3 -57.92 83.62 17.54
N PRO A 4 -59.13 83.99 17.06
CA PRO A 4 -59.55 85.39 16.94
C PRO A 4 -60.64 85.77 17.96
N CYS A 5 -60.49 86.98 18.53
CA CYS A 5 -61.50 87.77 19.26
C CYS A 5 -62.14 87.12 20.51
N GLU A 6 -62.64 87.82 21.52
CA GLU A 6 -63.37 89.09 21.56
C GLU A 6 -63.11 89.75 22.93
N SER A 7 -63.05 91.08 22.98
CA SER A 7 -63.36 91.83 24.20
C SER A 7 -64.06 93.11 23.77
N GLU A 8 -65.38 93.01 23.64
CA GLU A 8 -66.29 94.13 23.53
C GLU A 8 -66.30 94.89 24.86
N SER A 9 -65.71 96.09 24.89
CA SER A 9 -65.95 97.04 25.98
C SER A 9 -67.13 97.93 25.60
N SER A 10 -68.27 97.53 26.14
CA SER A 10 -69.52 98.29 26.25
C SER A 10 -69.29 99.77 26.58
N LEU A 11 -69.91 100.63 25.77
CA LEU A 11 -70.16 102.04 26.05
C LEU A 11 -71.33 102.12 27.03
N ASP A 12 -71.11 102.69 28.22
CA ASP A 12 -72.21 103.30 28.98
C ASP A 12 -71.80 104.66 29.54
N GLY A 13 -72.68 105.62 29.32
CA GLY A 13 -72.44 107.05 29.45
C GLY A 13 -72.48 107.54 30.88
N GLY A 14 -71.62 108.51 31.18
CA GLY A 14 -71.60 109.21 32.47
C GLY A 14 -71.12 110.64 32.33
N VAL A 15 -72.05 111.54 32.00
CA VAL A 15 -72.10 112.97 32.34
C VAL A 15 -70.91 113.85 31.89
N MET A 16 -71.15 114.64 30.85
CA MET A 16 -70.33 115.78 30.46
C MET A 16 -70.32 116.88 31.53
N LEU A 17 -69.16 117.15 32.12
CA LEU A 17 -68.77 118.50 32.56
C LEU A 17 -68.02 119.20 31.41
N PRO A 18 -68.14 120.54 31.27
CA PRO A 18 -67.43 121.28 30.22
C PRO A 18 -65.92 121.27 30.54
N PRO A 19 -65.04 121.10 29.53
CA PRO A 19 -63.61 121.21 29.79
C PRO A 19 -63.29 122.69 30.08
N SER A 20 -62.64 122.93 31.21
CA SER A 20 -61.89 124.17 31.47
C SER A 20 -61.02 124.52 30.24
N PRO A 21 -60.85 125.81 29.87
CA PRO A 21 -60.03 126.19 28.72
C PRO A 21 -58.59 125.73 28.96
N VAL A 22 -58.22 124.63 28.30
CA VAL A 22 -56.87 124.06 28.30
C VAL A 22 -55.91 125.19 27.91
N SER A 23 -54.96 125.52 28.77
CA SER A 23 -54.06 126.63 28.50
C SER A 23 -53.24 126.33 27.24
N ARG A 24 -52.93 127.37 26.45
CA ARG A 24 -52.12 127.24 25.23
C ARG A 24 -50.83 126.44 25.45
N GLU A 25 -50.25 126.53 26.64
CA GLU A 25 -49.07 125.74 27.06
C GLU A 25 -49.34 124.24 27.23
N GLN A 26 -50.50 123.82 27.72
CA GLN A 26 -50.85 122.40 27.86
C GLN A 26 -51.04 121.73 26.49
N LEU A 27 -51.67 122.44 25.55
CA LEU A 27 -51.77 122.01 24.14
C LEU A 27 -50.38 121.92 23.49
N GLN A 28 -49.52 122.90 23.73
CA GLN A 28 -48.14 122.91 23.22
C GLN A 28 -47.31 121.73 23.76
N LYS A 29 -47.36 121.45 25.07
CA LYS A 29 -46.71 120.27 25.68
C LYS A 29 -47.25 118.95 25.12
N ARG A 30 -48.56 118.88 24.84
CA ARG A 30 -49.16 117.70 24.20
C ARG A 30 -48.68 117.50 22.77
N ILE A 31 -48.59 118.58 21.98
CA ILE A 31 -48.03 118.55 20.62
C ILE A 31 -46.57 118.11 20.66
N GLU A 32 -45.75 118.65 21.56
CA GLU A 32 -44.33 118.28 21.71
C GLU A 32 -44.17 116.81 22.12
N SER A 33 -44.98 116.32 23.08
CA SER A 33 -45.00 114.92 23.51
C SER A 33 -45.40 113.98 22.36
N LEU A 34 -46.47 114.30 21.61
CA LEU A 34 -46.88 113.52 20.44
C LEU A 34 -45.84 113.57 19.31
N THR A 35 -45.14 114.70 19.15
CA THR A 35 -44.06 114.84 18.17
C THR A 35 -42.87 113.96 18.56
N GLN A 36 -42.51 113.94 19.85
CA GLN A 36 -41.45 113.07 20.37
C GLN A 36 -41.85 111.59 20.26
N GLN A 37 -43.08 111.23 20.59
CA GLN A 37 -43.60 109.88 20.42
C GLN A 37 -43.56 109.43 18.96
N ASN A 38 -43.94 110.30 18.02
CA ASN A 38 -43.80 110.02 16.58
C ASN A 38 -42.34 109.83 16.15
N LYS A 39 -41.38 110.56 16.74
CA LYS A 39 -39.96 110.34 16.47
C LYS A 39 -39.49 108.97 16.98
N VAL A 40 -39.86 108.61 18.21
CA VAL A 40 -39.52 107.31 18.79
C VAL A 40 -40.11 106.17 17.96
N LEU A 41 -41.40 106.24 17.63
CA LEU A 41 -42.09 105.24 16.79
C LEU A 41 -41.43 105.11 15.41
N LYS A 42 -40.96 106.21 14.80
CA LYS A 42 -40.21 106.15 13.54
C LYS A 42 -38.88 105.40 13.69
N VAL A 43 -38.12 105.68 14.74
CA VAL A 43 -36.84 104.98 15.00
C VAL A 43 -37.07 103.49 15.28
N GLU A 44 -38.10 103.14 16.06
CA GLU A 44 -38.49 101.75 16.30
C GLU A 44 -38.88 101.05 15.00
N LEU A 45 -39.70 101.70 14.16
CA LEU A 45 -40.12 101.15 12.86
C LEU A 45 -38.91 100.92 11.93
N GLU A 46 -37.96 101.86 11.87
CA GLU A 46 -36.72 101.66 11.10
C GLU A 46 -35.85 100.54 11.68
N THR A 47 -35.78 100.42 13.01
CA THR A 47 -35.07 99.31 13.68
C THR A 47 -35.70 97.96 13.33
N TYR A 48 -37.04 97.86 13.36
CA TYR A 48 -37.76 96.66 12.95
C TYR A 48 -37.56 96.34 11.47
N LYS A 49 -37.56 97.33 10.57
CA LYS A 49 -37.24 97.12 9.14
C LYS A 49 -35.84 96.53 8.94
N ILE A 50 -34.83 97.07 9.63
CA ILE A 50 -33.46 96.55 9.57
C ILE A 50 -33.44 95.10 10.08
N ARG A 51 -34.08 94.82 11.23
CA ARG A 51 -34.16 93.46 11.79
C ARG A 51 -34.83 92.48 10.83
N VAL A 52 -35.92 92.87 10.18
CA VAL A 52 -36.59 92.05 9.16
C VAL A 52 -35.66 91.77 7.98
N LYS A 53 -34.91 92.78 7.49
CA LYS A 53 -33.94 92.58 6.41
C LYS A 53 -32.83 91.60 6.80
N VAL A 54 -32.28 91.72 8.01
CA VAL A 54 -31.25 90.79 8.53
C VAL A 54 -31.81 89.38 8.61
N LEU A 55 -32.98 89.19 9.23
CA LEU A 55 -33.62 87.88 9.34
C LEU A 55 -33.93 87.26 7.96
N GLN A 56 -34.33 88.07 6.98
CA GLN A 56 -34.56 87.60 5.62
C GLN A 56 -33.26 87.11 4.95
N GLU A 57 -32.17 87.83 5.13
CA GLU A 57 -30.86 87.46 4.58
C GLU A 57 -30.29 86.22 5.27
N GLU A 58 -30.44 86.12 6.60
CA GLU A 58 -30.12 84.91 7.35
C GLU A 58 -30.96 83.72 6.88
N ASN A 59 -32.26 83.90 6.63
CA ASN A 59 -33.12 82.82 6.12
C ASN A 59 -32.68 82.35 4.73
N ARG A 60 -32.30 83.28 3.83
CA ARG A 60 -31.72 82.94 2.52
C ARG A 60 -30.41 82.18 2.67
N SER A 61 -29.54 82.65 3.56
CA SER A 61 -28.24 82.04 3.85
C SER A 61 -28.39 80.63 4.40
N LEU A 62 -29.32 80.42 5.34
CA LEU A 62 -29.64 79.11 5.91
C LEU A 62 -30.19 78.15 4.85
N ARG A 63 -31.09 78.62 3.97
CA ARG A 63 -31.61 77.79 2.86
C ARG A 63 -30.49 77.37 1.90
N HIS A 64 -29.61 78.31 1.53
CA HIS A 64 -28.46 78.01 0.66
C HIS A 64 -27.51 77.01 1.33
N ALA A 65 -27.21 77.20 2.62
CA ALA A 65 -26.40 76.26 3.39
C ALA A 65 -27.04 74.87 3.48
N SER A 66 -28.36 74.77 3.70
CA SER A 66 -29.09 73.49 3.68
C SER A 66 -28.95 72.75 2.35
N VAL A 67 -29.09 73.45 1.22
CA VAL A 67 -28.93 72.84 -0.11
C VAL A 67 -27.51 72.30 -0.31
N ILE A 68 -26.48 73.05 0.11
CA ILE A 68 -25.09 72.58 0.01
C ILE A 68 -24.84 71.35 0.88
N ILE A 69 -25.33 71.37 2.13
CA ILE A 69 -25.16 70.24 3.05
C ILE A 69 -25.87 69.00 2.49
N GLN A 70 -27.08 69.16 1.95
CA GLN A 70 -27.81 68.07 1.33
C GLN A 70 -27.08 67.50 0.11
N ALA A 71 -26.58 68.34 -0.80
CA ALA A 71 -25.82 67.88 -1.96
C ALA A 71 -24.54 67.12 -1.57
N LYS A 72 -23.86 67.55 -0.50
CA LYS A 72 -22.69 66.83 0.04
C LYS A 72 -23.08 65.48 0.64
N ALA A 73 -24.18 65.42 1.40
CA ALA A 73 -24.68 64.17 1.97
C ALA A 73 -25.04 63.17 0.86
N GLU A 74 -25.75 63.61 -0.18
CA GLU A 74 -26.08 62.77 -1.34
C GLU A 74 -24.83 62.25 -2.07
N GLN A 75 -23.80 63.08 -2.23
CA GLN A 75 -22.52 62.66 -2.81
C GLN A 75 -21.80 61.63 -1.94
N GLU A 76 -21.78 61.81 -0.62
CA GLU A 76 -21.17 60.85 0.31
C GLU A 76 -21.93 59.51 0.31
N GLU A 77 -23.26 59.55 0.29
CA GLU A 77 -24.10 58.36 0.16
C GLU A 77 -23.83 57.60 -1.15
N GLU A 78 -23.72 58.30 -2.28
CA GLU A 78 -23.37 57.70 -3.57
C GLU A 78 -21.97 57.07 -3.54
N TYR A 79 -20.99 57.77 -2.94
CA TYR A 79 -19.63 57.25 -2.80
C TYR A 79 -19.58 55.97 -1.96
N ILE A 80 -20.28 55.96 -0.83
CA ILE A 80 -20.39 54.78 0.06
C ILE A 80 -21.08 53.64 -0.69
N SER A 81 -22.20 53.91 -1.36
CA SER A 81 -22.96 52.92 -2.14
C SER A 81 -22.09 52.29 -3.23
N ASN A 82 -21.38 53.10 -4.02
CA ASN A 82 -20.47 52.63 -5.07
C ASN A 82 -19.31 51.79 -4.51
N THR A 83 -18.78 52.17 -3.34
CA THR A 83 -17.69 51.43 -2.68
C THR A 83 -18.18 50.07 -2.18
N LEU A 84 -19.36 50.02 -1.56
CA LEU A 84 -19.96 48.77 -1.09
C LEU A 84 -20.33 47.85 -2.25
N LEU A 85 -20.89 48.39 -3.33
CA LEU A 85 -21.23 47.62 -4.52
C LEU A 85 -20.00 46.95 -5.14
N LYS A 86 -18.89 47.68 -5.25
CA LYS A 86 -17.60 47.13 -5.72
C LYS A 86 -17.10 46.01 -4.82
N LYS A 87 -17.17 46.17 -3.49
CA LYS A 87 -16.80 45.11 -2.53
C LYS A 87 -17.70 43.88 -2.66
N ILE A 88 -19.01 44.07 -2.82
CA ILE A 88 -19.96 42.97 -3.03
C ILE A 88 -19.62 42.21 -4.32
N GLN A 89 -19.31 42.91 -5.41
CA GLN A 89 -18.93 42.29 -6.68
C GLN A 89 -17.60 41.52 -6.57
N ALA A 90 -16.60 42.09 -5.89
CA ALA A 90 -15.33 41.42 -5.64
C ALA A 90 -15.53 40.13 -4.83
N LEU A 91 -16.26 40.20 -3.71
CA LEU A 91 -16.57 39.04 -2.88
C LEU A 91 -17.38 37.98 -3.63
N LYS A 92 -18.33 38.39 -4.49
CA LYS A 92 -19.07 37.46 -5.35
C LYS A 92 -18.13 36.72 -6.32
N LYS A 93 -17.20 37.43 -6.96
CA LYS A 93 -16.23 36.85 -7.88
C LYS A 93 -15.24 35.93 -7.17
N GLU A 94 -14.75 36.33 -5.99
CA GLU A 94 -13.88 35.49 -5.16
C GLU A 94 -14.60 34.22 -4.73
N LYS A 95 -15.87 34.32 -4.29
CA LYS A 95 -16.69 33.15 -3.94
C LYS A 95 -16.87 32.19 -5.12
N GLU A 96 -17.16 32.70 -6.31
CA GLU A 96 -17.30 31.89 -7.53
C GLU A 96 -15.98 31.21 -7.92
N THR A 97 -14.87 31.95 -7.83
CA THR A 97 -13.53 31.41 -8.09
C THR A 97 -13.17 30.30 -7.11
N LEU A 98 -13.46 30.51 -5.82
CA LEU A 98 -13.22 29.54 -4.77
C LEU A 98 -14.08 28.28 -4.95
N ALA A 99 -15.36 28.44 -5.30
CA ALA A 99 -16.23 27.31 -5.64
C ALA A 99 -15.67 26.47 -6.79
N HIS A 100 -15.21 27.11 -7.86
CA HIS A 100 -14.56 26.41 -8.98
C HIS A 100 -13.22 25.75 -8.62
N HIS A 101 -12.48 26.27 -7.64
CA HIS A 101 -11.27 25.62 -7.15
C HIS A 101 -11.63 24.34 -6.38
N TYR A 102 -12.60 24.44 -5.47
CA TYR A 102 -13.11 23.29 -4.71
C TYR A 102 -13.62 22.18 -5.63
N GLU A 103 -14.43 22.51 -6.64
CA GLU A 103 -14.94 21.53 -7.61
C GLU A 103 -13.79 20.77 -8.32
N ARG A 104 -12.73 21.48 -8.73
CA ARG A 104 -11.58 20.86 -9.39
C ARG A 104 -10.74 20.00 -8.44
N GLU A 105 -10.56 20.44 -7.21
CA GLU A 105 -9.84 19.64 -6.20
C GLU A 105 -10.62 18.37 -5.85
N GLU A 106 -11.94 18.46 -5.69
CA GLU A 106 -12.79 17.29 -5.46
C GLU A 106 -12.73 16.29 -6.64
N GLU A 107 -12.77 16.79 -7.88
CA GLU A 107 -12.62 15.95 -9.07
C GLU A 107 -11.23 15.28 -9.11
N CYS A 108 -10.16 16.03 -8.84
CA CYS A 108 -8.79 15.53 -8.81
C CYS A 108 -8.62 14.42 -7.75
N LEU A 109 -9.08 14.67 -6.52
CA LEU A 109 -9.02 13.70 -5.42
C LEU A 109 -9.81 12.43 -5.76
N THR A 110 -11.02 12.58 -6.32
CA THR A 110 -11.87 11.45 -6.71
C THR A 110 -11.23 10.60 -7.81
N ASN A 111 -10.63 11.24 -8.82
CA ASN A 111 -9.93 10.57 -9.91
C ASN A 111 -8.67 9.85 -9.42
N ASP A 112 -7.91 10.48 -8.53
CA ASP A 112 -6.70 9.89 -7.94
C ASP A 112 -7.01 8.69 -7.06
N LEU A 113 -8.06 8.77 -6.23
CA LEU A 113 -8.52 7.66 -5.41
C LEU A 113 -9.04 6.51 -6.28
N SER A 114 -9.85 6.81 -7.30
CA SER A 114 -10.34 5.80 -8.26
C SER A 114 -9.17 5.07 -8.93
N ARG A 115 -8.17 5.81 -9.43
CA ARG A 115 -6.98 5.23 -10.06
C ARG A 115 -6.18 4.35 -9.11
N LYS A 116 -5.95 4.80 -7.87
CA LYS A 116 -5.26 4.01 -6.83
C LYS A 116 -6.03 2.74 -6.49
N LEU A 117 -7.35 2.83 -6.42
CA LEU A 117 -8.22 1.70 -6.10
C LEU A 117 -8.18 0.65 -7.22
N ASP A 118 -8.24 1.07 -8.48
CA ASP A 118 -8.13 0.16 -9.62
C ASP A 118 -6.74 -0.46 -9.72
N GLN A 119 -5.68 0.30 -9.40
CA GLN A 119 -4.33 -0.24 -9.32
C GLN A 119 -4.24 -1.35 -8.25
N LEU A 120 -4.75 -1.12 -7.05
CA LEU A 120 -4.76 -2.13 -5.98
C LEU A 120 -5.56 -3.37 -6.36
N ARG A 121 -6.69 -3.22 -7.07
CA ARG A 121 -7.47 -4.34 -7.61
C ARG A 121 -6.67 -5.16 -8.63
N GLN A 122 -5.96 -4.50 -9.54
CA GLN A 122 -5.12 -5.17 -10.52
C GLN A 122 -3.93 -5.88 -9.87
N GLU A 123 -3.27 -5.25 -8.91
CA GLU A 123 -2.17 -5.84 -8.15
C GLU A 123 -2.65 -7.08 -7.38
N LYS A 124 -3.81 -6.99 -6.72
CA LYS A 124 -4.43 -8.13 -6.05
C LYS A 124 -4.68 -9.29 -7.02
N CYS A 125 -5.30 -9.04 -8.17
CA CYS A 125 -5.58 -10.07 -9.16
C CYS A 125 -4.30 -10.73 -9.69
N LYS A 126 -3.23 -9.95 -9.93
CA LYS A 126 -1.93 -10.50 -10.34
C LYS A 126 -1.30 -11.39 -9.26
N LEU A 127 -1.39 -10.98 -7.99
CA LEU A 127 -0.89 -11.76 -6.87
C LEU A 127 -1.68 -13.06 -6.70
N GLU A 128 -3.00 -13.02 -6.83
CA GLU A 128 -3.86 -14.21 -6.80
C GLU A 128 -3.48 -15.20 -7.91
N LEU A 129 -3.33 -14.73 -9.15
CA LEU A 129 -2.92 -15.57 -10.28
C LEU A 129 -1.52 -16.18 -10.08
N THR A 130 -0.56 -15.40 -9.60
CA THR A 130 0.80 -15.88 -9.37
C THR A 130 0.83 -16.94 -8.26
N LEU A 131 0.07 -16.70 -7.18
CA LEU A 131 -0.06 -17.65 -6.07
C LEU A 131 -0.70 -18.97 -6.53
N GLU A 132 -1.77 -18.91 -7.32
CA GLU A 132 -2.40 -20.09 -7.90
C GLU A 132 -1.42 -20.90 -8.75
N GLN A 133 -0.65 -20.22 -9.62
CA GLN A 133 0.35 -20.87 -10.47
C GLN A 133 1.49 -21.52 -9.66
N GLU A 134 1.97 -20.85 -8.62
CA GLU A 134 2.99 -21.42 -7.72
C GLU A 134 2.47 -22.64 -6.96
N GLN A 135 1.24 -22.57 -6.46
CA GLN A 135 0.58 -23.70 -5.80
C GLN A 135 0.39 -24.87 -6.77
N GLU A 136 -0.07 -24.63 -7.99
CA GLU A 136 -0.23 -25.66 -9.02
C GLU A 136 1.13 -26.31 -9.36
N CYS A 137 2.18 -25.51 -9.52
CA CYS A 137 3.54 -26.01 -9.77
C CYS A 137 4.04 -26.91 -8.63
N LEU A 138 3.81 -26.50 -7.37
CA LEU A 138 4.19 -27.27 -6.19
C LEU A 138 3.40 -28.59 -6.11
N VAL A 139 2.09 -28.55 -6.32
CA VAL A 139 1.22 -29.73 -6.33
C VAL A 139 1.70 -30.70 -7.40
N ASN A 140 1.94 -30.23 -8.63
CA ASN A 140 2.47 -31.05 -9.72
C ASN A 140 3.82 -31.69 -9.37
N LYS A 141 4.72 -30.96 -8.69
CA LYS A 141 6.01 -31.49 -8.25
C LYS A 141 5.86 -32.58 -7.19
N LEU A 142 4.93 -32.40 -6.25
CA LEU A 142 4.64 -33.38 -5.21
C LEU A 142 3.96 -34.63 -5.79
N MET A 143 2.99 -34.46 -6.69
CA MET A 143 2.33 -35.58 -7.38
C MET A 143 3.34 -36.46 -8.12
N ARG A 144 4.23 -35.88 -8.93
CA ARG A 144 5.29 -36.65 -9.61
C ARG A 144 6.21 -37.40 -8.64
N LYS A 145 6.47 -36.80 -7.46
CA LYS A 145 7.30 -37.45 -6.43
C LYS A 145 6.56 -38.62 -5.80
N ILE A 146 5.26 -38.50 -5.56
CA ILE A 146 4.40 -39.58 -5.09
C ILE A 146 4.40 -40.71 -6.11
N GLU A 147 4.07 -40.43 -7.38
CA GLU A 147 4.05 -41.42 -8.46
C GLU A 147 5.39 -42.18 -8.59
N LYS A 148 6.51 -41.46 -8.47
CA LYS A 148 7.84 -42.08 -8.49
C LYS A 148 8.06 -43.02 -7.30
N LEU A 149 7.71 -42.58 -6.09
CA LEU A 149 7.85 -43.40 -4.88
C LEU A 149 6.92 -44.62 -4.90
N GLU A 150 5.71 -44.46 -5.42
CA GLU A 150 4.75 -45.55 -5.65
C GLU A 150 5.32 -46.59 -6.62
N ALA A 151 5.88 -46.14 -7.76
CA ALA A 151 6.51 -47.03 -8.74
C ALA A 151 7.74 -47.77 -8.16
N GLU A 152 8.59 -47.09 -7.40
CA GLU A 152 9.73 -47.70 -6.71
C GLU A 152 9.28 -48.74 -5.66
N THR A 153 8.20 -48.45 -4.94
CA THR A 153 7.63 -49.37 -3.94
C THR A 153 7.09 -50.62 -4.61
N LEU A 154 6.34 -50.44 -5.70
CA LEU A 154 5.81 -51.56 -6.48
C LEU A 154 6.93 -52.41 -7.09
N ALA A 155 7.97 -51.79 -7.65
CA ALA A 155 9.13 -52.51 -8.18
C ALA A 155 9.86 -53.33 -7.11
N LYS A 156 10.03 -52.77 -5.90
CA LYS A 156 10.59 -53.50 -4.76
C LYS A 156 9.69 -54.67 -4.34
N GLN A 157 8.38 -54.46 -4.32
CA GLN A 157 7.42 -55.52 -4.02
C GLN A 157 7.49 -56.66 -5.03
N THR A 158 7.53 -56.36 -6.33
CA THR A 158 7.66 -57.38 -7.38
C THR A 158 8.98 -58.16 -7.28
N ASN A 159 10.09 -57.48 -6.95
CA ASN A 159 11.39 -58.13 -6.77
C ASN A 159 11.38 -59.05 -5.55
N LEU A 160 10.83 -58.61 -4.42
CA LEU A 160 10.69 -59.45 -3.23
C LEU A 160 9.84 -60.70 -3.49
N GLU A 161 8.74 -60.56 -4.23
CA GLU A 161 7.92 -61.70 -4.62
C GLU A 161 8.67 -62.64 -5.58
N GLN A 162 9.46 -62.11 -6.51
CA GLN A 162 10.30 -62.92 -7.39
C GLN A 162 11.33 -63.72 -6.58
N LEU A 163 12.07 -63.07 -5.68
CA LEU A 163 13.05 -63.75 -4.82
C LEU A 163 12.39 -64.82 -3.94
N ARG A 164 11.16 -64.59 -3.46
CA ARG A 164 10.39 -65.61 -2.73
C ARG A 164 10.04 -66.81 -3.60
N ARG A 165 9.67 -66.60 -4.87
CA ARG A 165 9.40 -67.70 -5.82
C ARG A 165 10.69 -68.47 -6.13
N GLU A 166 11.78 -67.76 -6.45
CA GLU A 166 13.08 -68.36 -6.74
C GLU A 166 13.61 -69.16 -5.53
N MET A 167 13.44 -68.66 -4.31
CA MET A 167 13.79 -69.37 -3.09
C MET A 167 13.05 -70.71 -2.98
N VAL A 168 11.73 -70.71 -3.17
CA VAL A 168 10.92 -71.94 -3.14
C VAL A 168 11.30 -72.91 -4.27
N GLU A 169 11.62 -72.40 -5.47
CA GLU A 169 12.09 -73.23 -6.59
C GLU A 169 13.43 -73.91 -6.29
N LEU A 170 14.37 -73.18 -5.68
CA LEU A 170 15.65 -73.73 -5.25
C LEU A 170 15.48 -74.76 -4.12
N GLU A 171 14.62 -74.48 -3.13
CA GLU A 171 14.27 -75.44 -2.07
C GLU A 171 13.69 -76.74 -2.65
N ASN A 172 12.71 -76.64 -3.56
CA ASN A 172 12.14 -77.80 -4.24
C ASN A 172 13.18 -78.58 -5.06
N THR A 173 14.07 -77.88 -5.77
CA THR A 173 15.14 -78.52 -6.55
C THR A 173 16.11 -79.27 -5.64
N LEU A 174 16.48 -78.65 -4.52
CA LEU A 174 17.34 -79.25 -3.51
C LEU A 174 16.70 -80.49 -2.88
N GLU A 175 15.41 -80.44 -2.52
CA GLU A 175 14.67 -81.60 -2.00
C GLU A 175 14.63 -82.75 -3.01
N GLN A 176 14.35 -82.47 -4.30
CA GLN A 176 14.38 -83.48 -5.35
C GLN A 176 15.75 -84.13 -5.52
N GLU A 177 16.84 -83.35 -5.45
CA GLU A 177 18.21 -83.89 -5.50
C GLU A 177 18.50 -84.78 -4.29
N GLN A 178 18.09 -84.37 -3.09
CA GLN A 178 18.23 -85.16 -1.87
C GLN A 178 17.45 -86.48 -1.98
N GLU A 179 16.19 -86.45 -2.38
CA GLU A 179 15.37 -87.64 -2.61
C GLU A 179 15.99 -88.56 -3.67
N ALA A 180 16.51 -88.01 -4.77
CA ALA A 180 17.20 -88.77 -5.80
C ALA A 180 18.47 -89.45 -5.29
N LEU A 181 19.24 -88.80 -4.40
CA LEU A 181 20.41 -89.39 -3.74
C LEU A 181 20.01 -90.50 -2.77
N VAL A 182 19.01 -90.27 -1.92
CA VAL A 182 18.48 -91.29 -1.00
C VAL A 182 18.01 -92.51 -1.79
N ASN A 183 17.25 -92.31 -2.86
CA ASN A 183 16.80 -93.38 -3.76
C ASN A 183 17.98 -94.15 -4.39
N LYS A 184 19.05 -93.46 -4.81
CA LYS A 184 20.27 -94.10 -5.34
C LYS A 184 20.99 -94.92 -4.27
N LEU A 185 21.14 -94.39 -3.06
CA LEU A 185 21.80 -95.06 -1.95
C LEU A 185 21.00 -96.29 -1.50
N TRP A 186 19.68 -96.15 -1.36
CA TRP A 186 18.77 -97.25 -1.05
C TRP A 186 18.90 -98.37 -2.07
N LYS A 187 18.83 -98.07 -3.38
CA LYS A 187 19.02 -99.08 -4.43
C LYS A 187 20.38 -99.77 -4.39
N ARG A 188 21.46 -99.03 -4.05
CA ARG A 188 22.80 -99.63 -3.87
C ARG A 188 22.84 -100.54 -2.64
N MET A 189 22.22 -100.11 -1.54
CA MET A 189 22.11 -100.90 -0.32
C MET A 189 21.33 -102.19 -0.58
N ASP A 190 20.16 -102.13 -1.21
CA ASP A 190 19.36 -103.30 -1.58
C ASP A 190 20.14 -104.28 -2.48
N LYS A 191 20.91 -103.76 -3.44
CA LYS A 191 21.80 -104.58 -4.29
C LYS A 191 22.88 -105.26 -3.46
N LEU A 192 23.56 -104.52 -2.59
CA LEU A 192 24.58 -105.08 -1.70
C LEU A 192 23.98 -106.12 -0.74
N GLU A 193 22.77 -105.90 -0.24
CA GLU A 193 22.06 -106.89 0.58
C GLU A 193 21.68 -108.13 -0.22
N ALA A 194 21.22 -107.97 -1.47
CA ALA A 194 20.91 -109.09 -2.36
C ALA A 194 22.18 -109.87 -2.73
N GLU A 195 23.29 -109.19 -2.99
CA GLU A 195 24.60 -109.81 -3.21
C GLU A 195 25.08 -110.52 -1.95
N LYS A 196 24.96 -109.91 -0.77
CA LYS A 196 25.27 -110.56 0.52
C LYS A 196 24.42 -111.81 0.72
N ARG A 197 23.11 -111.75 0.46
CA ARG A 197 22.21 -112.93 0.51
C ARG A 197 22.61 -113.98 -0.54
N SER A 198 22.94 -113.57 -1.77
CA SER A 198 23.36 -114.49 -2.85
C SER A 198 24.70 -115.16 -2.55
N LEU A 199 25.68 -114.41 -2.04
CA LEU A 199 26.97 -114.93 -1.60
C LEU A 199 26.81 -115.85 -0.39
N GLN A 200 25.92 -115.52 0.54
CA GLN A 200 25.55 -116.41 1.64
C GLN A 200 24.97 -117.73 1.11
N ILE A 201 24.01 -117.66 0.15
CA ILE A 201 23.44 -118.85 -0.51
C ILE A 201 24.51 -119.64 -1.26
N LYS A 202 25.42 -118.99 -1.99
CA LYS A 202 26.51 -119.62 -2.73
C LYS A 202 27.57 -120.23 -1.82
N LEU A 203 27.80 -119.66 -0.64
CA LEU A 203 28.69 -120.22 0.38
C LEU A 203 28.07 -121.48 1.02
N ASP A 204 26.75 -121.52 1.14
CA ASP A 204 25.99 -122.69 1.59
C ASP A 204 25.78 -123.75 0.46
N GLN A 205 26.37 -123.55 -0.74
CA GLN A 205 26.17 -124.39 -1.93
C GLN A 205 27.49 -125.07 -2.36
N PRO A 206 27.52 -126.41 -2.57
CA PRO A 206 28.74 -127.11 -2.98
C PRO A 206 29.16 -126.77 -4.42
N VAL A 207 30.46 -126.52 -4.62
CA VAL A 207 31.13 -125.96 -5.81
C VAL A 207 31.08 -126.87 -7.06
N SER A 208 30.78 -126.29 -8.24
CA SER A 208 31.14 -126.77 -9.59
C SER A 208 31.19 -125.60 -10.59
N ASP A 209 32.21 -125.59 -11.48
CA ASP A 209 32.68 -124.51 -12.39
C ASP A 209 31.92 -124.38 -13.76
N PRO A 210 32.38 -123.62 -14.80
CA PRO A 210 32.23 -122.16 -15.02
C PRO A 210 31.73 -121.80 -16.46
N THR A 211 31.41 -120.53 -16.79
CA THR A 211 31.35 -120.07 -18.21
C THR A 211 31.55 -118.55 -18.38
N SER A 212 32.16 -118.17 -19.52
CA SER A 212 32.89 -116.91 -19.82
C SER A 212 32.17 -116.01 -20.88
N PRO A 213 32.76 -114.94 -21.49
CA PRO A 213 32.27 -113.55 -21.47
C PRO A 213 31.87 -112.99 -22.87
N LYS A 214 31.30 -111.78 -22.97
CA LYS A 214 31.21 -111.04 -24.25
C LYS A 214 31.33 -109.51 -24.11
N GLU A 215 32.19 -108.95 -24.97
CA GLU A 215 32.42 -107.53 -25.25
C GLU A 215 31.35 -106.93 -26.19
N ILE A 216 31.10 -105.62 -26.11
CA ILE A 216 30.48 -104.81 -27.18
C ILE A 216 31.16 -103.43 -27.23
N ASN A 217 31.71 -103.10 -28.39
CA ASN A 217 32.26 -101.80 -28.78
C ASN A 217 31.34 -101.18 -29.87
N GLN A 218 31.41 -99.86 -30.02
CA GLN A 218 31.10 -99.09 -31.24
C GLN A 218 29.67 -98.54 -31.42
N HIS A 219 29.51 -97.21 -31.29
CA HIS A 219 28.91 -96.41 -32.35
C HIS A 219 29.34 -94.94 -32.32
N ARG A 220 29.76 -94.51 -33.50
CA ARG A 220 30.22 -93.20 -33.95
C ARG A 220 29.01 -92.34 -34.33
N SER A 221 29.04 -91.03 -34.07
CA SER A 221 28.18 -90.07 -34.79
C SER A 221 28.92 -88.74 -34.98
N GLU A 222 29.42 -88.57 -36.20
CA GLU A 222 29.81 -87.30 -36.78
C GLU A 222 28.54 -86.56 -37.21
N ASN A 223 28.34 -85.32 -36.72
CA ASN A 223 27.76 -84.18 -37.44
C ASN A 223 27.46 -83.04 -36.45
N GLY A 224 28.08 -81.87 -36.64
CA GLY A 224 27.73 -80.70 -35.81
C GLY A 224 28.58 -79.43 -35.95
N ASN A 225 29.59 -79.36 -36.83
CA ASN A 225 30.51 -78.21 -36.84
C ASN A 225 30.15 -77.04 -37.77
N ASN A 226 29.06 -77.12 -38.55
CA ASN A 226 28.69 -76.05 -39.52
C ASN A 226 27.61 -75.07 -39.02
N ASP A 227 26.79 -75.44 -38.02
CA ASP A 227 25.75 -74.56 -37.46
C ASP A 227 26.29 -73.60 -36.41
N THR A 228 27.31 -74.03 -35.65
CA THR A 228 27.96 -73.21 -34.62
C THR A 228 28.68 -72.00 -35.20
N ALA A 229 29.38 -72.16 -36.31
CA ALA A 229 30.06 -71.05 -37.00
C ALA A 229 29.06 -70.01 -37.53
N SER A 230 27.95 -70.46 -38.12
CA SER A 230 26.89 -69.58 -38.65
C SER A 230 26.16 -68.83 -37.54
N GLN A 231 25.89 -69.49 -36.41
CA GLN A 231 25.30 -68.87 -35.22
C GLN A 231 26.23 -67.82 -34.59
N LEU A 232 27.54 -68.08 -34.55
CA LEU A 232 28.52 -67.11 -34.06
C LEU A 232 28.60 -65.87 -34.97
N VAL A 233 28.56 -66.04 -36.29
CA VAL A 233 28.55 -64.91 -37.23
C VAL A 233 27.29 -64.06 -37.07
N ALA A 234 26.11 -64.68 -36.93
CA ALA A 234 24.86 -63.96 -36.66
C ALA A 234 24.89 -63.21 -35.32
N HIS A 235 25.44 -63.83 -34.27
CA HIS A 235 25.61 -63.18 -32.97
C HIS A 235 26.58 -61.99 -33.03
N ILE A 236 27.69 -62.11 -33.76
CA ILE A 236 28.64 -61.01 -33.99
C ILE A 236 27.97 -59.86 -34.74
N GLN A 237 27.13 -60.14 -35.74
CA GLN A 237 26.38 -59.11 -36.46
C GLN A 237 25.35 -58.41 -35.55
N ASN A 238 24.63 -59.16 -34.72
CA ASN A 238 23.71 -58.58 -33.73
C ASN A 238 24.43 -57.67 -32.74
N LEU A 239 25.56 -58.11 -32.17
CA LEU A 239 26.37 -57.29 -31.28
C LEU A 239 26.89 -56.02 -31.95
N ARG A 240 27.31 -56.09 -33.22
CA ARG A 240 27.71 -54.90 -33.98
C ARG A 240 26.56 -53.91 -34.16
N SER A 241 25.38 -54.42 -34.53
CA SER A 241 24.18 -53.58 -34.66
C SER A 241 23.76 -52.94 -33.34
N GLU A 242 23.94 -53.66 -32.22
CA GLU A 242 23.61 -53.15 -30.89
C GLU A 242 24.63 -52.09 -30.43
N VAL A 243 25.91 -52.28 -30.72
CA VAL A 243 26.96 -51.27 -30.47
C VAL A 243 26.69 -50.00 -31.28
N ASP A 244 26.29 -50.11 -32.55
CA ASP A 244 25.97 -48.94 -33.36
C ASP A 244 24.71 -48.21 -32.86
N LYS A 245 23.68 -48.94 -32.44
CA LYS A 245 22.50 -48.35 -31.76
C LYS A 245 22.88 -47.67 -30.46
N LEU A 246 23.74 -48.28 -29.64
CA LEU A 246 24.20 -47.69 -28.38
C LEU A 246 25.03 -46.44 -28.61
N ARG A 247 25.87 -46.40 -29.65
CA ARG A 247 26.61 -45.19 -30.06
C ARG A 247 25.68 -44.06 -30.48
N ILE A 248 24.64 -44.37 -31.27
CA ILE A 248 23.64 -43.36 -31.67
C ILE A 248 22.88 -42.84 -30.44
N LYS A 249 22.46 -43.73 -29.53
CA LYS A 249 21.79 -43.34 -28.28
C LYS A 249 22.69 -42.47 -27.39
N LEU A 250 23.97 -42.82 -27.27
CA LEU A 250 24.94 -42.03 -26.50
C LEU A 250 25.11 -40.63 -27.11
N ALA A 251 25.33 -40.54 -28.43
CA ALA A 251 25.47 -39.26 -29.11
C ALA A 251 24.20 -38.39 -29.00
N ALA A 252 23.01 -39.00 -29.07
CA ALA A 252 21.74 -38.30 -28.86
C ALA A 252 21.60 -37.80 -27.41
N ALA A 253 21.96 -38.61 -26.42
CA ALA A 253 21.92 -38.22 -25.01
C ALA A 253 22.94 -37.12 -24.68
N GLU A 254 24.14 -37.19 -25.26
CA GLU A 254 25.17 -36.15 -25.13
C GLU A 254 24.68 -34.83 -25.73
N LYS A 255 24.09 -34.87 -26.93
CA LYS A 255 23.51 -33.68 -27.57
C LYS A 255 22.36 -33.10 -26.76
N GLU A 256 21.43 -33.93 -26.29
CA GLU A 256 20.32 -33.48 -25.44
C GLU A 256 20.81 -32.86 -24.14
N ASN A 257 21.85 -33.43 -23.52
CA ASN A 257 22.45 -32.87 -22.31
C ASN A 257 23.14 -31.53 -22.59
N GLN A 258 23.80 -31.40 -23.75
CA GLN A 258 24.41 -30.15 -24.19
C GLN A 258 23.36 -29.07 -24.44
N ASP A 259 22.27 -29.39 -25.14
CA ASP A 259 21.18 -28.47 -25.42
C ASP A 259 20.50 -28.00 -24.12
N LYS A 260 20.24 -28.91 -23.18
CA LYS A 260 19.72 -28.57 -21.84
C LYS A 260 20.67 -27.67 -21.06
N SER A 261 21.97 -27.98 -21.08
CA SER A 261 22.99 -27.15 -20.41
C SER A 261 23.02 -25.73 -20.98
N GLN A 262 22.87 -25.58 -22.31
CA GLN A 262 22.79 -24.26 -22.95
C GLN A 262 21.49 -23.52 -22.60
N GLN A 263 20.36 -24.23 -22.56
CA GLN A 263 19.08 -23.65 -22.14
C GLN A 263 19.16 -23.12 -20.71
N PHE A 264 19.68 -23.90 -19.76
CA PHE A 264 19.87 -23.43 -18.39
C PHE A 264 20.80 -22.21 -18.30
N ALA A 265 21.88 -22.17 -19.08
CA ALA A 265 22.77 -21.02 -19.11
C ALA A 265 22.08 -19.74 -19.65
N GLN A 266 21.18 -19.89 -20.63
CA GLN A 266 20.38 -18.77 -21.16
C GLN A 266 19.33 -18.31 -20.16
N GLU A 267 18.60 -19.24 -19.53
CA GLU A 267 17.61 -18.93 -18.49
C GLU A 267 18.25 -18.19 -17.31
N GLU A 268 19.42 -18.67 -16.83
CA GLU A 268 20.15 -18.02 -15.74
C GLU A 268 20.57 -16.59 -16.12
N LYS A 269 20.96 -16.37 -17.38
CA LYS A 269 21.29 -15.04 -17.89
C LYS A 269 20.07 -14.11 -17.90
N CYS A 270 18.93 -14.58 -18.41
CA CYS A 270 17.68 -13.81 -18.42
C CYS A 270 17.23 -13.45 -17.00
N ILE A 271 17.27 -14.41 -16.07
CA ILE A 271 16.90 -14.18 -14.66
C ILE A 271 17.85 -13.16 -14.00
N ARG A 272 19.15 -13.19 -14.31
CA ARG A 272 20.11 -12.18 -13.82
C ARG A 272 19.81 -10.78 -14.35
N GLU A 273 19.52 -10.67 -15.64
CA GLU A 273 19.18 -9.39 -16.27
C GLU A 273 17.86 -8.80 -15.72
N GLU A 274 16.86 -9.65 -15.51
CA GLU A 274 15.59 -9.25 -14.91
C GLU A 274 15.75 -8.84 -13.44
N ASN A 275 16.52 -9.59 -12.64
CA ASN A 275 16.83 -9.20 -11.26
C ASN A 275 17.51 -7.84 -11.19
N LEU A 276 18.49 -7.57 -12.06
CA LEU A 276 19.16 -6.26 -12.11
C LEU A 276 18.17 -5.14 -12.45
N ARG A 277 17.27 -5.39 -13.40
CA ARG A 277 16.21 -4.43 -13.77
C ARG A 277 15.23 -4.19 -12.61
N LEU A 278 14.82 -5.23 -11.90
CA LEU A 278 13.93 -5.12 -10.74
C LEU A 278 14.61 -4.37 -9.59
N GLN A 279 15.90 -4.64 -9.32
CA GLN A 279 16.67 -3.95 -8.31
C GLN A 279 16.78 -2.44 -8.59
N ARG A 280 16.99 -2.06 -9.86
CA ARG A 280 16.96 -0.64 -10.27
C ARG A 280 15.60 0.02 -10.06
N LYS A 281 14.50 -0.69 -10.37
CA LYS A 281 13.14 -0.17 -10.13
C LYS A 281 12.85 -0.01 -8.64
N LEU A 282 13.26 -0.99 -7.83
CA LEU A 282 13.12 -0.93 -6.38
C LEU A 282 13.87 0.27 -5.80
N GLN A 283 15.10 0.52 -6.26
CA GLN A 283 15.90 1.67 -5.84
C GLN A 283 15.18 3.01 -6.13
N LEU A 284 14.62 3.17 -7.33
CA LEU A 284 13.86 4.37 -7.68
C LEU A 284 12.60 4.54 -6.81
N GLU A 285 11.90 3.46 -6.47
CA GLU A 285 10.72 3.55 -5.59
C GLU A 285 11.10 3.87 -4.15
N VAL A 286 12.26 3.39 -3.67
CA VAL A 286 12.83 3.77 -2.37
C VAL A 286 13.17 5.26 -2.37
N GLU A 287 13.90 5.75 -3.38
CA GLU A 287 14.23 7.18 -3.52
C GLU A 287 12.99 8.06 -3.59
N ARG A 288 11.94 7.61 -4.30
CA ARG A 288 10.65 8.32 -4.36
C ARG A 288 9.99 8.40 -3.00
N ARG A 289 9.98 7.30 -2.21
CA ARG A 289 9.45 7.27 -0.84
C ARG A 289 10.24 8.17 0.10
N GLU A 290 11.56 8.13 0.03
CA GLU A 290 12.43 8.97 0.86
C GLU A 290 12.26 10.46 0.51
N ALA A 291 12.11 10.80 -0.77
CA ALA A 291 11.84 12.16 -1.21
C ALA A 291 10.48 12.66 -0.70
N LEU A 292 9.44 11.81 -0.76
CA LEU A 292 8.13 12.14 -0.21
C LEU A 292 8.19 12.34 1.31
N SER A 293 8.87 11.43 2.02
CA SER A 293 9.04 11.53 3.48
C SER A 293 9.77 12.82 3.87
N ARG A 294 10.84 13.18 3.14
CA ARG A 294 11.55 14.45 3.35
C ARG A 294 10.63 15.65 3.13
N HIS A 295 9.88 15.67 2.04
CA HIS A 295 8.93 16.76 1.76
C HIS A 295 7.84 16.91 2.82
N LEU A 296 7.30 15.79 3.33
CA LEU A 296 6.31 15.81 4.40
C LEU A 296 6.92 16.35 5.70
N SER A 297 8.10 15.89 6.08
CA SER A 297 8.80 16.41 7.27
C SER A 297 9.19 17.88 7.14
N GLU A 298 9.61 18.33 5.96
CA GLU A 298 9.89 19.75 5.67
C GLU A 298 8.61 20.60 5.76
N SER A 299 7.49 20.08 5.23
CA SER A 299 6.18 20.76 5.28
C SER A 299 5.65 20.83 6.72
N GLU A 300 5.77 19.75 7.50
CA GLU A 300 5.40 19.72 8.93
C GLU A 300 6.22 20.72 9.74
N SER A 301 7.56 20.75 9.57
CA SER A 301 8.42 21.72 10.24
C SER A 301 8.11 23.18 9.85
N SER A 302 7.75 23.42 8.58
CA SER A 302 7.34 24.76 8.13
C SER A 302 6.02 25.20 8.77
N LEU A 303 5.06 24.28 8.90
CA LEU A 303 3.78 24.54 9.55
C LEU A 303 3.96 24.80 11.05
N GLU A 304 4.83 24.06 11.74
CA GLU A 304 5.16 24.30 13.15
C GLU A 304 5.81 25.68 13.36
N MET A 305 6.71 26.12 12.47
CA MET A 305 7.29 27.46 12.55
C MET A 305 6.29 28.59 12.24
N GLU A 306 5.35 28.36 11.32
CA GLU A 306 4.25 29.30 11.04
C GLU A 306 3.29 29.39 12.25
N GLU A 307 2.97 28.26 12.88
CA GLU A 307 2.14 28.20 14.09
C GLU A 307 2.84 28.90 15.27
N GLU A 308 4.15 28.70 15.46
CA GLU A 308 4.91 29.39 16.51
C GLU A 308 5.01 30.91 16.26
N ARG A 309 5.12 31.33 14.98
CA ARG A 309 5.07 32.75 14.60
C ARG A 309 3.71 33.36 14.93
N LEU A 310 2.62 32.70 14.55
CA LEU A 310 1.25 33.14 14.84
C LEU A 310 0.97 33.16 16.34
N PHE A 311 1.48 32.19 17.09
CA PHE A 311 1.38 32.17 18.55
C PHE A 311 2.10 33.36 19.18
N ASN A 312 3.33 33.65 18.75
CA ASN A 312 4.11 34.80 19.22
C ASN A 312 3.49 36.16 18.80
N GLU A 313 2.88 36.23 17.62
CA GLU A 313 2.15 37.41 17.15
C GLU A 313 0.85 37.61 17.94
N ASN A 314 0.09 36.55 18.22
CA ASN A 314 -1.08 36.61 19.09
C ASN A 314 -0.70 36.99 20.52
N ILE A 315 0.42 36.51 21.07
CA ILE A 315 0.88 36.94 22.39
C ILE A 315 1.29 38.42 22.36
N SER A 316 2.02 38.86 21.33
CA SER A 316 2.47 40.25 21.22
C SER A 316 1.32 41.24 21.04
N THR A 317 0.29 40.86 20.28
CA THR A 317 -0.93 41.68 20.09
C THR A 317 -1.84 41.66 21.32
N ASN A 318 -1.91 40.53 22.05
CA ASN A 318 -2.69 40.42 23.29
C ASN A 318 -2.00 41.12 24.49
N THR A 319 -0.71 41.46 24.39
CA THR A 319 0.00 42.24 25.44
C THR A 319 -0.35 43.74 25.40
N PHE A 320 -0.89 44.25 24.28
CA PHE A 320 -1.36 45.65 24.18
C PHE A 320 -2.86 45.82 24.45
N ASN A 321 -3.60 44.74 24.69
CA ASN A 321 -5.01 44.79 25.06
C ASN A 321 -5.28 43.72 26.14
N THR A 322 -5.16 44.09 27.42
CA THR A 322 -6.15 43.80 28.47
C THR A 322 -5.61 44.14 29.87
N SER A 323 -6.09 45.27 30.40
CA SER A 323 -6.42 45.36 31.83
C SER A 323 -7.73 44.61 32.03
N SER A 324 -7.69 43.35 32.48
CA SER A 324 -8.71 42.72 33.35
C SER A 324 -8.36 41.27 33.68
N ARG A 325 -8.67 40.91 34.93
CA ARG A 325 -8.29 39.71 35.69
C ARG A 325 -8.66 38.34 35.09
N PRO A 326 -8.00 37.25 35.55
CA PRO A 326 -8.24 35.88 35.11
C PRO A 326 -9.42 35.23 35.84
N LEU A 327 -10.23 34.46 35.11
CA LEU A 327 -11.20 33.52 35.67
C LEU A 327 -10.84 32.09 35.27
N SER A 328 -10.86 31.22 36.27
CA SER A 328 -10.59 29.78 36.24
C SER A 328 -11.48 28.99 35.27
N PRO A 329 -11.09 27.76 34.88
CA PRO A 329 -11.59 27.10 33.67
C PRO A 329 -12.92 26.40 33.94
N THR A 330 -13.99 26.88 33.30
CA THR A 330 -15.25 26.16 33.23
C THR A 330 -15.71 26.04 31.77
N THR A 331 -15.72 24.79 31.31
CA THR A 331 -16.69 24.24 30.35
C THR A 331 -16.74 24.88 28.95
N GLN A 332 -15.84 24.46 28.07
CA GLN A 332 -15.97 24.71 26.62
C GLN A 332 -17.16 23.94 26.05
N ARG A 333 -18.10 24.67 25.45
CA ARG A 333 -19.24 24.17 24.68
C ARG A 333 -18.91 24.28 23.19
N CYS A 334 -19.19 23.24 22.40
CA CYS A 334 -18.99 23.25 20.95
C CYS A 334 -20.03 24.14 20.25
N TYR A 335 -19.59 25.13 19.48
CA TYR A 335 -20.45 26.09 18.77
C TYR A 335 -21.21 25.49 17.56
N ALA A 336 -20.85 24.29 17.12
CA ALA A 336 -21.55 23.61 16.02
C ALA A 336 -22.72 22.71 16.47
N CYS A 337 -22.72 22.19 17.71
CA CYS A 337 -23.75 21.23 18.16
C CYS A 337 -24.30 21.44 19.58
N GLY A 338 -23.79 22.40 20.35
CA GLY A 338 -24.43 22.85 21.60
C GLY A 338 -24.51 21.84 22.75
N GLN A 339 -23.87 20.67 22.69
CA GLN A 339 -23.86 19.71 23.80
C GLN A 339 -22.67 19.89 24.75
N LEU A 340 -22.90 19.62 26.04
CA LEU A 340 -21.87 19.60 27.10
C LEU A 340 -21.06 18.30 27.03
N LEU A 341 -19.74 18.41 26.86
CA LEU A 341 -18.82 17.28 27.05
C LEU A 341 -18.43 17.16 28.53
N THR A 342 -18.99 16.18 29.22
CA THR A 342 -18.48 15.71 30.50
C THR A 342 -17.30 14.76 30.23
N ARG A 343 -16.07 15.16 30.57
CA ARG A 343 -14.91 14.25 30.58
C ARG A 343 -15.19 13.09 31.55
N ARG A 344 -15.34 11.87 31.05
CA ARG A 344 -15.04 10.66 31.82
C ARG A 344 -13.66 10.15 31.42
N THR A 345 -12.85 10.03 32.45
CA THR A 345 -11.52 9.43 32.49
C THR A 345 -11.56 7.96 32.07
N SER A 346 -10.66 7.59 31.15
CA SER A 346 -9.98 6.29 31.05
C SER A 346 -10.84 5.02 31.19
N GLU A 347 -11.27 4.45 30.06
CA GLU A 347 -11.54 3.01 29.97
C GLU A 347 -10.34 2.30 29.33
N ARG A 348 -9.75 1.45 30.16
CA ARG A 348 -8.77 0.42 29.83
C ARG A 348 -9.31 -0.45 28.71
N PHE A 349 -8.51 -0.65 27.67
CA PHE A 349 -8.71 -1.69 26.67
C PHE A 349 -8.66 -3.06 27.37
N ILE A 350 -9.83 -3.67 27.59
CA ILE A 350 -9.97 -5.05 28.04
C ILE A 350 -9.86 -5.95 26.80
N LYS A 351 -8.84 -6.82 26.77
CA LYS A 351 -8.74 -7.91 25.79
C LYS A 351 -9.89 -8.90 26.00
N PRO A 352 -10.52 -9.46 24.94
CA PRO A 352 -11.48 -10.53 25.11
C PRO A 352 -10.77 -11.82 25.56
N ALA A 353 -11.24 -12.40 26.65
CA ALA A 353 -10.89 -13.75 27.07
C ALA A 353 -11.69 -14.78 26.24
N ILE A 354 -10.99 -15.78 25.72
CA ILE A 354 -11.60 -16.98 25.11
C ILE A 354 -11.67 -18.06 26.20
N PRO A 355 -12.81 -18.73 26.43
CA PRO A 355 -12.91 -19.80 27.41
C PRO A 355 -12.34 -21.12 26.88
N SER A 356 -11.87 -21.90 27.84
CA SER A 356 -11.03 -23.09 27.77
C SER A 356 -11.71 -24.35 27.18
N GLY A 357 -10.91 -25.16 26.48
CA GLY A 357 -10.66 -26.55 26.88
C GLY A 357 -11.37 -27.68 26.13
N LEU A 358 -10.60 -28.44 25.35
CA LEU A 358 -10.70 -29.91 25.28
C LEU A 358 -9.28 -30.52 25.25
N ASN A 359 -9.06 -31.44 26.18
CA ASN A 359 -7.84 -32.23 26.43
C ASN A 359 -7.60 -33.30 25.35
N THR A 360 -6.33 -33.55 24.99
CA THR A 360 -5.78 -34.92 24.82
C THR A 360 -4.26 -34.97 25.09
N SER A 361 -3.90 -35.59 26.23
CA SER A 361 -2.83 -36.59 26.45
C SER A 361 -1.42 -36.47 25.81
N ALA A 362 -0.42 -36.11 26.65
CA ALA A 362 0.92 -36.72 26.94
C ALA A 362 1.81 -37.39 25.85
N PRO A 363 3.14 -37.64 26.06
CA PRO A 363 4.16 -37.03 26.94
C PRO A 363 5.52 -36.70 26.25
N ASN A 364 6.44 -36.11 27.03
CA ASN A 364 7.88 -35.82 26.81
C ASN A 364 8.68 -36.75 25.87
N MET A 365 9.58 -36.16 25.08
CA MET A 365 10.93 -36.73 24.85
C MET A 365 12.02 -35.65 24.88
N HIS A 366 13.02 -35.99 25.69
CA HIS A 366 14.25 -35.30 26.02
C HIS A 366 15.34 -35.64 24.97
N LEU A 367 16.09 -34.67 24.46
CA LEU A 367 17.38 -34.90 23.78
C LEU A 367 18.20 -33.59 23.85
N GLN A 368 19.07 -33.41 24.86
CA GLN A 368 20.46 -33.87 24.91
C GLN A 368 21.28 -33.48 23.66
N GLN A 369 21.77 -32.24 23.62
CA GLN A 369 22.96 -31.90 22.84
C GLN A 369 24.19 -32.30 23.64
N ARG A 370 24.87 -33.35 23.15
CA ARG A 370 26.18 -33.78 23.61
C ARG A 370 27.25 -32.83 23.08
N ASP A 371 28.14 -32.46 23.98
CA ASP A 371 29.52 -32.12 23.70
C ASP A 371 30.21 -33.19 22.85
N ASN A 372 31.08 -32.75 21.94
CA ASN A 372 32.27 -33.53 21.61
C ASN A 372 33.44 -32.59 21.34
N GLN A 373 34.34 -32.53 22.32
CA GLN A 373 35.70 -32.02 22.19
C GLN A 373 36.59 -33.11 21.58
N THR A 374 37.44 -32.73 20.62
CA THR A 374 38.82 -33.24 20.42
C THR A 374 39.57 -32.16 19.62
N SER A 375 40.30 -31.24 20.26
CA SER A 375 41.69 -31.34 20.74
C SER A 375 42.76 -31.25 19.63
N SER A 376 43.41 -30.09 19.54
CA SER A 376 44.87 -29.88 19.44
C SER A 376 45.10 -28.36 19.31
N SER A 377 45.52 -27.69 20.39
CA SER A 377 46.92 -27.27 20.64
C SER A 377 47.45 -26.38 19.51
N SER A 378 47.92 -25.15 19.71
CA SER A 378 48.70 -24.61 20.82
C SER A 378 49.09 -23.15 20.51
N GLY A 379 49.25 -22.35 21.57
CA GLY A 379 49.90 -21.03 21.55
C GLY A 379 48.93 -19.89 21.29
N GLY A 380 48.50 -19.09 22.27
CA GLY A 380 49.35 -18.36 23.21
C GLY A 380 49.90 -17.12 22.48
N ALA A 381 49.70 -15.88 22.92
CA ALA A 381 49.21 -15.40 24.19
C ALA A 381 48.99 -13.87 24.10
N HIS A 382 48.12 -13.36 24.98
CA HIS A 382 48.22 -12.06 25.68
C HIS A 382 48.18 -10.75 24.83
N ILE A 383 47.60 -9.62 25.25
CA ILE A 383 47.00 -9.14 26.51
C ILE A 383 46.24 -7.83 26.20
N CYS A 384 45.14 -7.60 26.92
CA CYS A 384 44.55 -6.34 27.42
C CYS A 384 44.66 -5.03 26.61
N ASN A 385 43.56 -4.29 26.43
CA ASN A 385 43.00 -3.30 27.38
C ASN A 385 41.80 -2.56 26.72
N ILE A 386 40.59 -2.62 27.29
CA ILE A 386 39.91 -1.54 28.05
C ILE A 386 39.94 -0.14 27.39
N GLY A 387 38.78 0.24 26.83
CA GLY A 387 37.91 1.26 27.42
C GLY A 387 38.18 2.74 27.13
N GLY A 388 37.17 3.37 26.52
CA GLY A 388 36.63 4.65 27.03
C GLY A 388 37.10 5.94 26.36
N GLY A 389 36.12 6.68 25.82
CA GLY A 389 35.94 8.09 26.19
C GLY A 389 36.45 9.18 25.24
N THR A 390 35.47 9.88 24.66
CA THR A 390 35.38 11.35 24.50
C THR A 390 36.39 12.13 23.64
N GLY A 391 35.84 12.94 22.74
CA GLY A 391 36.19 14.38 22.72
C GLY A 391 36.79 14.95 21.44
N THR A 392 35.95 15.68 20.71
CA THR A 392 36.20 17.01 20.12
C THR A 392 37.34 17.23 19.10
N GLY A 393 36.94 17.68 17.90
CA GLY A 393 37.45 18.91 17.30
C GLY A 393 38.38 18.79 16.09
N GLY A 394 38.10 19.60 15.06
CA GLY A 394 39.16 20.16 14.22
C GLY A 394 39.09 19.86 12.72
N SER A 395 38.40 20.74 11.99
CA SER A 395 38.61 21.21 10.61
C SER A 395 39.89 20.79 9.87
N SER A 396 39.77 20.42 8.58
CA SER A 396 40.03 21.31 7.41
C SER A 396 40.45 20.58 6.11
N ASN A 397 39.69 20.90 5.05
CA ASN A 397 40.05 21.19 3.64
C ASN A 397 40.79 20.24 2.68
N SER A 398 40.30 20.35 1.42
CA SER A 398 40.87 20.08 0.08
C SER A 398 40.83 18.61 -0.38
N SER A 399 40.40 18.23 -1.59
CA SER A 399 40.44 18.87 -2.92
C SER A 399 39.51 18.10 -3.90
N LEU A 400 38.65 18.80 -4.66
CA LEU A 400 38.68 18.96 -6.12
C LEU A 400 39.01 17.72 -7.00
N SER A 401 38.00 17.18 -7.67
CA SER A 401 38.01 16.66 -9.06
C SER A 401 36.55 16.34 -9.44
N SER A 402 35.82 17.13 -10.24
CA SER A 402 35.89 17.33 -11.70
C SER A 402 35.77 16.02 -12.50
N SER A 403 34.54 15.64 -12.87
CA SER A 403 34.21 14.84 -14.07
C SER A 403 32.69 14.97 -14.33
N SER A 404 32.26 15.87 -15.21
CA SER A 404 31.99 15.63 -16.64
C SER A 404 30.61 15.00 -16.89
N ASN A 405 29.61 15.89 -17.02
CA ASN A 405 28.31 15.61 -17.62
C ASN A 405 28.49 15.24 -19.10
N ILE A 406 28.05 14.05 -19.49
CA ILE A 406 27.83 13.71 -20.89
C ILE A 406 26.32 13.71 -21.14
N SER A 407 25.87 14.76 -21.83
CA SER A 407 24.57 14.87 -22.45
C SER A 407 24.61 14.16 -23.80
N ILE A 408 23.73 13.17 -23.99
CA ILE A 408 23.46 12.59 -25.31
C ILE A 408 22.01 12.92 -25.64
N SER A 409 21.85 13.87 -26.53
CA SER A 409 20.63 14.18 -27.26
C SER A 409 20.46 13.16 -28.39
N PHE A 410 19.29 12.51 -28.46
CA PHE A 410 18.87 11.79 -29.66
C PHE A 410 17.51 12.31 -30.11
N SER A 411 17.53 13.03 -31.22
CA SER A 411 16.36 13.38 -32.02
C SER A 411 16.01 12.19 -32.91
N GLY A 412 14.79 11.68 -32.81
CA GLY A 412 14.31 10.55 -33.61
C GLY A 412 12.81 10.58 -33.78
N ASN A 413 12.38 11.32 -34.80
CA ASN A 413 11.01 11.38 -35.29
C ASN A 413 10.61 10.02 -35.90
N SER A 414 9.60 9.34 -35.37
CA SER A 414 8.90 8.28 -36.12
C SER A 414 7.47 8.09 -35.61
N SER A 415 6.54 8.52 -36.46
CA SER A 415 5.13 8.20 -36.41
C SER A 415 4.94 6.73 -36.78
N PHE A 416 4.28 5.94 -35.94
CA PHE A 416 3.72 4.65 -36.36
C PHE A 416 2.37 4.38 -35.69
N GLN A 417 1.45 3.96 -36.54
CA GLN A 417 0.00 3.78 -36.35
C GLN A 417 -0.36 2.69 -35.34
N ALA A 418 -1.47 2.92 -34.64
CA ALA A 418 -2.22 1.91 -33.91
C ALA A 418 -2.92 0.94 -34.88
N PRO A 419 -2.97 -0.38 -34.58
CA PRO A 419 -3.92 -1.27 -35.23
C PRO A 419 -5.26 -1.33 -34.47
N ALA A 420 -6.31 -1.51 -35.26
CA ALA A 420 -7.72 -1.43 -34.91
C ALA A 420 -8.23 -2.56 -33.99
N SER A 421 -9.25 -2.24 -33.20
CA SER A 421 -10.10 -3.16 -32.44
C SER A 421 -10.92 -4.07 -33.37
N PRO A 422 -11.13 -5.36 -33.03
CA PRO A 422 -12.10 -6.19 -33.72
C PRO A 422 -13.46 -6.18 -33.01
N MET A 423 -14.45 -5.66 -33.76
CA MET A 423 -15.85 -6.09 -33.93
C MET A 423 -16.59 -6.81 -32.80
N ASP A 424 -17.71 -6.17 -32.42
CA ASP A 424 -18.96 -6.78 -31.95
C ASP A 424 -19.37 -7.99 -32.81
N THR A 425 -19.62 -9.13 -32.15
CA THR A 425 -20.52 -10.16 -32.67
C THR A 425 -21.76 -10.21 -31.80
N SER A 426 -22.80 -9.55 -32.29
CA SER A 426 -24.19 -9.77 -31.90
C SER A 426 -24.58 -11.20 -32.29
N MET A 427 -24.85 -12.04 -31.29
CA MET A 427 -25.61 -13.28 -31.47
C MET A 427 -27.07 -13.00 -31.15
N CYS A 428 -27.88 -12.89 -32.21
CA CYS A 428 -29.31 -13.15 -32.17
C CYS A 428 -29.57 -14.62 -32.52
N LYS A 429 -30.68 -15.15 -31.99
CA LYS A 429 -31.42 -16.39 -32.31
C LYS A 429 -30.89 -17.65 -31.60
N ASP A 430 -31.71 -18.48 -30.95
CA ASP A 430 -33.17 -18.58 -30.79
C ASP A 430 -33.50 -19.11 -29.38
#